data_AF-A0A973DQR7-F1
#
_entry.id   AF-A0A973DQR7-F1
#
_cell.length_a   1.000
_cell.length_b   1.000
_cell.length_c   1.000
_cell.angle_alpha   90.00
_cell.angle_beta   90.00
_cell.angle_gamma   90.00
#
_symmetry.space_group_name_H-M   'P 1'
#
loop_
_entity.id
_entity.type
_entity.pdbx_description
1 polymer ?
#
loop_
_entity_poly.entity_id
_entity_poly.type
_entity_poly.pdbx_seq_one_letter_code
_entity_poly.pdbx_strand_id
1 'polypeptide(L)'
;MLSLTSWHRWQELLTLCHIVVSQRPGWPVPHTGITAKLIEQHRCDDISQLSSQLAGKIVIYQVHPLAISSSQIRTQVKQNKSIEFLLPESVDQYIKQHKLYL
;
A
#
# COMPACT_ATOMS: atom_id res chain seq x y z
N MET A 1 5.87 2.58 4.69
CA MET A 1 6.70 3.70 4.18
C MET A 1 8.15 3.69 4.69
N LEU A 2 8.49 2.89 5.72
CA LEU A 2 9.84 2.88 6.31
C LEU A 2 10.98 2.54 5.33
N SER A 3 10.69 1.90 4.20
CA SER A 3 11.69 1.53 3.18
C SER A 3 11.72 2.42 1.94
N LEU A 4 10.91 3.48 1.84
CA LEU A 4 10.89 4.32 0.61
C LEU A 4 12.30 4.86 0.30
N THR A 5 13.01 5.31 1.33
CA THR A 5 14.38 5.83 1.21
C THR A 5 15.44 4.78 0.89
N SER A 6 15.08 3.50 0.89
CA SER A 6 15.98 2.41 0.46
C SER A 6 15.74 1.99 -1.00
N TRP A 7 14.76 2.58 -1.69
CA TRP A 7 14.50 2.27 -3.09
C TRP A 7 15.55 2.93 -3.98
N HIS A 8 15.81 2.31 -5.13
CA HIS A 8 16.73 2.87 -6.11
C HIS A 8 16.20 4.22 -6.62
N ARG A 9 17.02 5.27 -6.52
CA ARG A 9 16.69 6.65 -6.96
C ARG A 9 15.37 7.18 -6.39
N TRP A 10 15.07 6.85 -5.13
CA TRP A 10 13.79 7.17 -4.51
C TRP A 10 13.44 8.68 -4.52
N GLN A 11 14.43 9.57 -4.54
CA GLN A 11 14.21 11.02 -4.60
C GLN A 11 13.50 11.45 -5.90
N GLU A 12 13.69 10.72 -6.99
CA GLU A 12 13.11 11.05 -8.29
C GLU A 12 11.64 10.67 -8.38
N LEU A 13 11.15 9.77 -7.53
CA LEU A 13 9.75 9.36 -7.57
C LEU A 13 8.81 10.56 -7.40
N LEU A 14 9.19 11.51 -6.54
CA LEU A 14 8.41 12.73 -6.33
C LEU A 14 8.55 13.76 -7.44
N THR A 15 9.52 13.63 -8.35
CA THR A 15 9.55 14.45 -9.57
C THR A 15 8.63 13.89 -10.66
N LEU A 16 8.27 12.60 -10.55
CA LEU A 16 7.47 11.87 -11.53
C LEU A 16 6.00 11.71 -11.13
N CYS A 17 5.70 11.65 -9.83
CA CYS A 17 4.33 11.47 -9.35
C CYS A 17 4.08 12.04 -7.95
N HIS A 18 2.81 12.01 -7.54
CA HIS A 18 2.42 12.10 -6.14
C HIS A 18 2.44 10.71 -5.50
N ILE A 19 2.72 10.64 -4.19
CA ILE A 19 2.71 9.40 -3.41
C ILE A 19 1.57 9.45 -2.40
N VAL A 20 0.63 8.51 -2.50
CA VAL A 20 -0.41 8.32 -1.48
C VAL A 20 0.01 7.19 -0.55
N VAL A 21 0.14 7.50 0.73
CA VAL A 21 0.56 6.58 1.78
C VAL A 21 -0.68 6.12 2.53
N SER A 22 -1.07 4.89 2.27
CA SER A 22 -2.10 4.19 3.04
C SER A 22 -1.58 3.90 4.45
N GLN A 23 -2.10 4.62 5.45
CA GLN A 23 -1.73 4.44 6.85
C GLN A 23 -2.49 3.25 7.44
N ARG A 24 -1.73 2.29 7.97
CA ARG A 24 -2.29 1.13 8.67
C ARG A 24 -2.39 1.43 10.17
N PRO A 25 -3.53 1.12 10.84
CA PRO A 25 -3.62 1.15 12.29
C PRO A 25 -2.49 0.37 12.96
N GLY A 26 -1.91 0.92 14.03
CA GLY A 26 -0.75 0.36 14.72
C GLY A 26 0.62 0.64 14.07
N TRP A 27 0.65 1.31 12.92
CA TRP A 27 1.89 1.73 12.25
C TRP A 27 1.92 3.26 12.12
N PRO A 28 2.51 3.97 13.10
CA PRO A 28 2.54 5.43 13.07
C PRO A 28 3.39 5.94 11.91
N VAL A 29 3.04 7.13 11.42
CA VAL A 29 3.89 7.86 10.47
C VAL A 29 5.20 8.23 11.19
N PRO A 30 6.37 8.03 10.57
CA PRO A 30 7.64 8.39 11.20
C PRO A 30 7.69 9.88 11.54
N HIS A 31 8.14 10.21 12.75
CA HIS A 31 8.34 11.59 13.20
C HIS A 31 9.80 12.04 13.17
N THR A 32 10.73 11.12 12.91
CA THR A 32 12.17 11.39 12.86
C THR A 32 12.83 10.73 11.63
N GLY A 33 14.05 11.18 11.31
CA GLY A 33 14.83 10.66 10.19
C GLY A 33 14.46 11.23 8.83
N ILE A 34 15.10 10.70 7.78
CA ILE A 34 14.98 11.21 6.40
C ILE A 34 13.53 11.09 5.89
N THR A 35 12.86 9.98 6.17
CA THR A 35 11.47 9.76 5.77
C THR A 35 10.52 10.77 6.40
N ALA A 36 10.70 11.12 7.68
CA ALA A 36 9.87 12.14 8.33
C ALA A 36 10.05 13.52 7.68
N LYS A 37 11.30 13.92 7.42
CA LYS A 37 11.62 15.18 6.72
C LYS A 37 11.02 15.22 5.32
N LEU A 38 11.10 14.11 4.58
CA LEU A 38 10.51 14.01 3.25
C LEU A 38 9.00 14.20 3.29
N ILE A 39 8.32 13.53 4.23
CA ILE A 39 6.88 13.66 4.42
C ILE A 39 6.56 15.12 4.73
N GLU A 40 7.23 15.73 5.72
CA GLU A 40 7.01 17.12 6.10
C GLU A 40 7.16 18.09 4.92
N GLN A 41 8.20 17.91 4.10
CA GLN A 41 8.48 18.77 2.93
C GLN A 41 7.42 18.67 1.82
N HIS A 42 6.86 17.48 1.61
CA HIS A 42 5.96 17.21 0.49
C HIS A 42 4.50 16.99 0.91
N ARG A 43 4.18 17.07 2.21
CA ARG A 43 2.85 16.77 2.73
C ARG A 43 1.78 17.63 2.09
N CYS A 44 0.68 16.99 1.75
CA CYS A 44 -0.54 17.62 1.29
C CYS A 44 -1.70 16.98 2.05
N ASP A 45 -2.42 17.80 2.82
CA ASP A 45 -3.59 17.34 3.57
C ASP A 45 -4.90 17.49 2.77
N ASP A 46 -4.86 18.26 1.67
CA ASP A 46 -6.00 18.48 0.78
C ASP A 46 -5.78 17.75 -0.56
N ILE A 47 -6.41 16.58 -0.70
CA ILE A 47 -6.33 15.74 -1.91
C ILE A 47 -6.76 16.50 -3.17
N SER A 48 -7.63 17.51 -3.08
CA SER A 48 -8.06 18.26 -4.26
C SER A 48 -6.89 18.98 -4.95
N GLN A 49 -5.86 19.35 -4.18
CA GLN A 49 -4.65 19.99 -4.68
C GLN A 49 -3.77 19.06 -5.53
N LEU A 50 -3.97 17.73 -5.46
CA LEU A 50 -3.26 16.79 -6.32
C LEU A 50 -3.59 16.98 -7.81
N SER A 51 -4.71 17.64 -8.13
CA SER A 51 -5.04 17.99 -9.51
C SER A 51 -4.31 19.24 -10.02
N SER A 52 -3.79 20.08 -9.11
CA SER A 52 -3.14 21.35 -9.44
C SER A 52 -1.67 21.23 -9.84
N GLN A 53 -1.06 20.08 -9.56
CA GLN A 53 0.33 19.76 -9.87
C GLN A 53 0.38 18.33 -10.41
N LEU A 54 1.41 17.99 -11.19
CA LEU A 54 1.53 16.64 -11.77
C LEU A 54 2.28 15.67 -10.85
N ALA A 55 3.11 16.19 -9.94
CA ALA A 55 3.97 15.39 -9.07
C ALA A 55 4.39 16.16 -7.80
N GLY A 56 5.04 15.46 -6.86
CA GLY A 56 5.77 16.11 -5.77
C GLY A 56 5.00 16.29 -4.47
N LYS A 57 3.89 15.58 -4.28
CA LYS A 57 3.10 15.62 -3.04
C LYS A 57 3.02 14.25 -2.39
N ILE A 58 2.96 14.25 -1.07
CA ILE A 58 2.71 13.08 -0.24
C ILE A 58 1.40 13.28 0.51
N VAL A 59 0.45 12.36 0.32
CA VAL A 59 -0.80 12.34 1.09
C VAL A 59 -0.78 11.16 2.03
N ILE A 60 -1.06 11.39 3.32
CA ILE A 60 -1.27 10.32 4.28
C ILE A 60 -2.78 10.05 4.33
N TYR A 61 -3.21 8.87 3.89
CA TYR A 61 -4.61 8.48 3.86
C TYR A 61 -4.86 7.33 4.83
N GLN A 62 -5.77 7.54 5.78
CA GLN A 62 -6.16 6.50 6.72
C GLN A 62 -7.21 5.59 6.07
N VAL A 63 -6.82 4.37 5.74
CA VAL A 63 -7.76 3.34 5.28
C VAL A 63 -8.30 2.53 6.46
N HIS A 64 -9.55 2.09 6.35
CA HIS A 64 -10.07 1.02 7.19
C HIS A 64 -9.52 -0.32 6.66
N PRO A 65 -8.61 -0.99 7.39
CA PRO A 65 -8.06 -2.25 6.91
C PRO A 65 -9.12 -3.33 6.99
N LEU A 66 -9.27 -4.10 5.92
CA LEU A 66 -9.87 -5.43 6.02
C LEU A 66 -8.83 -6.33 6.69
N ALA A 67 -9.25 -7.14 7.67
CA ALA A 67 -8.39 -8.08 8.38
C ALA A 67 -8.03 -9.29 7.51
N ILE A 68 -7.44 -9.05 6.34
CA ILE A 68 -7.12 -10.02 5.30
C ILE A 68 -5.66 -9.79 4.88
N SER A 69 -4.93 -10.88 4.60
CA SER A 69 -3.57 -10.81 4.06
C SER A 69 -3.31 -11.90 3.05
N SER A 70 -2.45 -11.63 2.06
CA SER A 70 -2.07 -12.63 1.05
C SER A 70 -1.41 -13.86 1.67
N SER A 71 -0.64 -13.69 2.75
CA SER A 71 -0.03 -14.83 3.47
C SER A 71 -1.09 -15.74 4.07
N GLN A 72 -2.10 -15.18 4.74
CA GLN A 72 -3.22 -15.95 5.29
C GLN A 72 -4.01 -16.67 4.20
N ILE A 73 -4.33 -15.98 3.09
CA ILE A 73 -5.05 -16.58 1.95
C ILE A 73 -4.25 -17.78 1.41
N ARG A 74 -2.96 -17.61 1.11
CA ARG A 74 -2.12 -18.71 0.59
C ARG A 74 -2.05 -19.89 1.56
N THR A 75 -1.96 -19.63 2.87
CA THR A 75 -1.99 -20.69 3.89
C THR A 75 -3.34 -21.43 3.90
N GLN A 76 -4.46 -20.73 3.79
CA GLN A 76 -5.78 -21.34 3.75
C GLN A 76 -5.96 -22.20 2.50
N VAL A 77 -5.55 -21.71 1.32
CA VAL A 77 -5.57 -22.48 0.06
C VAL A 77 -4.76 -23.77 0.20
N LYS A 78 -3.53 -23.69 0.71
CA LYS A 78 -2.66 -24.86 0.93
C LYS A 78 -3.26 -25.88 1.90
N GLN A 79 -4.05 -25.41 2.87
CA GLN A 79 -4.77 -26.25 3.83
C GLN A 79 -6.13 -26.74 3.31
N ASN A 80 -6.44 -26.49 2.03
CA ASN A 80 -7.72 -26.80 1.41
C ASN A 80 -8.93 -26.19 2.17
N LYS A 81 -8.73 -25.02 2.78
CA LYS A 81 -9.76 -24.24 3.47
C LYS A 81 -10.41 -23.24 2.51
N SER A 82 -11.69 -22.94 2.75
CA SER A 82 -12.40 -21.94 1.97
C SER A 82 -11.80 -20.55 2.16
N ILE A 83 -11.67 -19.82 1.04
CA ILE A 83 -11.26 -18.42 0.95
C ILE A 83 -12.37 -17.55 0.33
N GLU A 84 -13.61 -18.06 0.32
CA GLU A 84 -14.77 -17.36 -0.21
C GLU A 84 -14.95 -15.99 0.47
N PHE A 85 -15.35 -14.99 -0.31
CA PHE A 85 -15.51 -13.59 0.11
C PHE A 85 -14.22 -12.86 0.56
N LEU A 86 -13.05 -13.51 0.59
CA LEU A 86 -11.78 -12.85 0.92
C LEU A 86 -11.12 -12.15 -0.27
N LEU A 87 -11.58 -12.47 -1.48
CA LEU A 87 -11.11 -11.96 -2.76
C LEU A 87 -12.26 -12.00 -3.78
N PRO A 88 -12.15 -11.25 -4.90
CA PRO A 88 -13.10 -11.37 -6.00
C PRO A 88 -13.21 -12.81 -6.50
N GLU A 89 -14.43 -13.24 -6.84
CA GLU A 89 -14.73 -14.62 -7.26
C GLU A 89 -13.86 -15.07 -8.45
N SER A 90 -13.64 -14.19 -9.42
CA SER A 90 -12.80 -14.47 -10.59
C SER A 90 -11.36 -14.84 -10.22
N VAL A 91 -10.84 -14.31 -9.11
CA VAL A 91 -9.49 -14.63 -8.62
C VAL A 91 -9.47 -15.99 -7.91
N ASP A 92 -10.52 -16.36 -7.19
CA ASP A 92 -10.65 -17.68 -6.55
C ASP A 92 -10.74 -18.78 -7.61
N GLN A 93 -11.59 -18.57 -8.63
CA GLN A 93 -11.69 -19.46 -9.78
C GLN A 93 -10.33 -19.64 -10.48
N TYR A 94 -9.58 -18.55 -10.67
CA TYR A 94 -8.25 -18.60 -11.27
C TYR A 94 -7.25 -19.42 -10.42
N ILE A 95 -7.25 -19.23 -9.10
CA ILE A 95 -6.40 -20.01 -8.18
C ILE A 95 -6.73 -21.51 -8.28
N LYS A 96 -8.01 -21.87 -8.30
CA LYS A 96 -8.49 -23.26 -8.41
C LYS A 96 -8.12 -23.88 -9.77
N GLN A 97 -8.37 -23.17 -10.87
CA GLN A 97 -8.08 -23.63 -12.22
C GLN A 97 -6.59 -23.90 -12.42
N HIS A 98 -5.72 -23.02 -11.92
CA HIS A 98 -4.28 -23.10 -12.10
C HIS A 98 -3.54 -23.80 -10.95
N LYS A 99 -4.27 -24.32 -9.95
CA LYS A 99 -3.69 -25.02 -8.79
C LYS A 99 -2.61 -24.21 -8.07
N LEU A 100 -2.82 -22.89 -7.97
CA LEU A 100 -1.86 -22.00 -7.32
C LEU A 100 -1.85 -22.23 -5.81
N TYR A 101 -0.66 -22.24 -5.22
CA TYR A 101 -0.44 -22.32 -3.76
C TYR A 101 -0.88 -23.65 -3.11
N LEU A 102 -1.18 -24.69 -3.89
CA LEU A 102 -1.39 -26.06 -3.42
C LEU A 102 -0.06 -26.73 -3.04
#